data_AF-A0A4V2DQ18-F1
#
_entry.id   AF-A0A4V2DQ18-F1
#
_cell.length_a   1.000
_cell.length_b   1.000
_cell.length_c   1.000
_cell.angle_alpha   90.00
_cell.angle_beta   90.00
_cell.angle_gamma   90.00
#
_symmetry.space_group_name_H-M   'P 1'
#
loop_
_entity.id
_entity.type
_entity.pdbx_description
1 polymer ?
#
loop_
_entity_poly.entity_id
_entity_poly.type
_entity_poly.pdbx_seq_one_letter_code
_entity_poly.pdbx_strand_id
1 'polypeptide(L)'
;MIDDDFDFDQPVTRIPQNSGSQQKLGNQILKIAAQYLQTMGSASHAQLVAELRQLAAQDAYFDVLADQIEFESDAPIANDALNLLYFWKLASEKESGMANFALPALIEQDYFQHEMLSAVDALQIGGNLPLHRQVIEQCFKMYAQECYAGCVTVLYGQIEGILTEALAERGYLQLNQSKYIDVYKIVPGLKGHEVKSLWHKVKIASDINPYFLELQALKMDNSSTVTATRHNIVHGSDVEHFTRARSLILFIWLFAVISFISTVKK
;
A
#
# COMPACT_ATOMS: atom_id res chain seq x y z
N MET A 1 39.38 -6.57 -11.68
CA MET A 1 38.61 -6.57 -12.92
C MET A 1 37.37 -7.40 -12.63
N ILE A 2 36.21 -6.76 -12.61
CA ILE A 2 34.91 -7.38 -12.39
C ILE A 2 34.16 -7.12 -13.69
N ASP A 3 33.65 -8.19 -14.30
CA ASP A 3 33.04 -8.19 -15.63
C ASP A 3 31.82 -7.26 -15.70
N ASP A 4 31.93 -6.23 -16.54
CA ASP A 4 30.86 -5.30 -16.94
C ASP A 4 30.00 -5.95 -18.05
N ASP A 5 29.45 -7.14 -17.81
CA ASP A 5 28.63 -7.86 -18.80
C ASP A 5 27.16 -7.41 -18.83
N PHE A 6 26.79 -6.35 -18.09
CA PHE A 6 25.44 -5.81 -18.13
C PHE A 6 25.27 -4.81 -19.28
N ASP A 7 24.93 -5.33 -20.46
CA ASP A 7 24.67 -4.54 -21.66
C ASP A 7 23.37 -3.72 -21.53
N PHE A 8 23.51 -2.42 -21.26
CA PHE A 8 22.39 -1.49 -21.17
C PHE A 8 21.72 -1.23 -22.53
N ASP A 9 22.36 -1.59 -23.64
CA ASP A 9 21.85 -1.40 -25.00
C ASP A 9 21.00 -2.59 -25.48
N GLN A 10 20.70 -3.58 -24.62
CA GLN A 10 19.79 -4.66 -24.99
C GLN A 10 18.40 -4.15 -25.41
N PRO A 11 17.78 -4.78 -26.43
CA PRO A 11 16.47 -4.39 -26.93
C PRO A 11 15.41 -4.51 -25.82
N VAL A 12 14.39 -3.64 -25.87
CA VAL A 12 13.26 -3.65 -24.92
C VAL A 12 12.59 -5.02 -24.91
N THR A 13 12.69 -5.73 -23.78
CA THR A 13 11.98 -6.99 -23.57
C THR A 13 10.49 -6.69 -23.46
N ARG A 14 9.63 -7.45 -24.16
CA ARG A 14 8.18 -7.33 -23.97
C ARG A 14 7.77 -7.98 -22.66
N ILE A 15 6.96 -7.28 -21.87
CA ILE A 15 6.36 -7.84 -20.65
C ILE A 15 5.49 -9.05 -21.04
N PRO A 16 5.65 -10.21 -20.40
CA PRO A 16 4.74 -11.33 -20.59
C PRO A 16 3.30 -10.91 -20.20
N GLN A 17 2.34 -11.05 -21.11
CA GLN A 17 0.95 -10.75 -20.79
C GLN A 17 0.41 -11.73 -19.74
N ASN A 18 -0.11 -11.19 -18.64
CA ASN A 18 -0.73 -11.97 -17.57
C ASN A 18 -1.96 -12.73 -18.10
N SER A 19 -1.81 -14.03 -18.35
CA SER A 19 -2.92 -14.93 -18.67
C SER A 19 -3.74 -15.16 -17.39
N GLY A 20 -5.00 -14.70 -17.36
CA GLY A 20 -5.83 -14.66 -16.16
C GLY A 20 -6.06 -16.03 -15.52
N SER A 21 -5.79 -16.18 -14.22
CA SER A 21 -6.38 -17.24 -13.38
C SER A 21 -6.12 -17.18 -11.85
N GLN A 22 -5.39 -16.21 -11.29
CA GLN A 22 -5.23 -16.06 -9.82
C GLN A 22 -5.63 -14.67 -9.28
N GLN A 23 -6.71 -14.13 -9.85
CA GLN A 23 -7.37 -12.88 -9.46
C GLN A 23 -8.24 -13.00 -8.19
N LYS A 24 -7.88 -13.80 -7.19
CA LYS A 24 -8.86 -14.14 -6.14
C LYS A 24 -8.83 -13.20 -4.93
N LEU A 25 -7.70 -13.02 -4.25
CA LEU A 25 -7.72 -12.35 -2.95
C LEU A 25 -7.97 -10.83 -3.05
N GLY A 26 -7.09 -10.09 -3.73
CA GLY A 26 -7.22 -8.63 -3.86
C GLY A 26 -8.53 -8.19 -4.54
N ASN A 27 -8.92 -8.83 -5.64
CA ASN A 27 -10.16 -8.48 -6.33
C ASN A 27 -11.41 -8.84 -5.51
N GLN A 28 -11.37 -9.89 -4.70
CA GLN A 28 -12.49 -10.24 -3.82
C GLN A 28 -12.64 -9.22 -2.69
N ILE A 29 -11.54 -8.76 -2.08
CA ILE A 29 -11.54 -7.69 -1.07
C ILE A 29 -12.18 -6.42 -1.66
N LEU A 30 -11.72 -5.98 -2.83
CA LEU A 30 -12.27 -4.79 -3.49
C LEU A 30 -13.76 -4.95 -3.83
N LYS A 31 -14.15 -6.12 -4.33
CA LYS A 31 -15.55 -6.41 -4.66
C LYS A 31 -16.44 -6.38 -3.41
N ILE A 32 -15.99 -6.96 -2.31
CA ILE A 32 -16.69 -6.94 -1.02
C ILE A 32 -16.83 -5.49 -0.53
N ALA A 33 -15.75 -4.70 -0.57
CA ALA A 33 -15.77 -3.31 -0.15
C ALA A 33 -16.71 -2.44 -1.00
N ALA A 34 -16.66 -2.58 -2.32
CA ALA A 34 -17.53 -1.84 -3.24
C ALA A 34 -19.01 -2.22 -3.03
N GLN A 35 -19.31 -3.52 -2.86
CA GLN A 35 -20.65 -3.97 -2.55
C GLN A 35 -21.13 -3.46 -1.18
N TYR A 36 -20.24 -3.42 -0.19
CA TYR A 36 -20.56 -2.87 1.12
C TYR A 36 -20.89 -1.39 1.04
N LEU A 37 -20.12 -0.59 0.32
CA LEU A 37 -20.43 0.83 0.10
C LEU A 37 -21.81 1.05 -0.52
N GLN A 38 -22.23 0.19 -1.45
CA GLN A 38 -23.57 0.27 -2.06
C GLN A 38 -24.71 -0.14 -1.10
N THR A 39 -24.40 -0.94 -0.08
CA THR A 39 -25.41 -1.52 0.83
C THR A 39 -25.35 -0.95 2.23
N MET A 40 -24.35 -0.14 2.55
CA MET A 40 -24.17 0.45 3.87
C MET A 40 -25.29 1.45 4.15
N GLY A 41 -25.87 1.37 5.36
CA GLY A 41 -26.90 2.32 5.78
C GLY A 41 -26.36 3.74 5.90
N SER A 42 -27.22 4.73 5.64
CA SER A 42 -26.86 6.16 5.66
C SER A 42 -26.20 6.62 6.95
N ALA A 43 -26.63 6.08 8.11
CA ALA A 43 -26.02 6.39 9.40
C ALA A 43 -24.57 5.89 9.50
N SER A 44 -24.28 4.68 9.02
CA SER A 44 -22.92 4.13 9.02
C SER A 44 -22.01 4.86 8.03
N HIS A 45 -22.58 5.28 6.89
CA HIS A 45 -21.87 6.08 5.89
C HIS A 45 -21.49 7.45 6.46
N ALA A 46 -22.46 8.18 7.00
CA ALA A 46 -22.24 9.48 7.61
C ALA A 46 -21.21 9.40 8.77
N GLN A 47 -21.26 8.33 9.57
CA GLN A 47 -20.28 8.12 10.63
C GLN A 47 -18.86 7.95 10.09
N LEU A 48 -18.66 7.08 9.09
CA LEU A 48 -17.33 6.86 8.51
C LEU A 48 -16.78 8.15 7.89
N VAL A 49 -17.60 8.88 7.14
CA VAL A 49 -17.20 10.15 6.53
C VAL A 49 -16.83 11.17 7.62
N ALA A 50 -17.62 11.28 8.68
CA ALA A 50 -17.33 12.19 9.79
C ALA A 50 -16.01 11.85 10.50
N GLU A 51 -15.74 10.56 10.77
CA GLU A 51 -14.47 10.10 11.35
C GLU A 51 -13.28 10.48 10.45
N LEU A 52 -13.40 10.28 9.13
CA LEU A 52 -12.36 10.64 8.17
C LEU A 52 -12.10 12.15 8.15
N ARG A 53 -13.15 12.97 8.07
CA ARG A 53 -13.03 14.44 8.09
C ARG A 53 -12.44 14.94 9.40
N GLN A 54 -12.75 14.31 10.53
CA GLN A 54 -12.11 14.65 11.80
C GLN A 54 -10.62 14.32 11.80
N LEU A 55 -10.22 13.18 11.24
CA LEU A 55 -8.82 12.77 11.15
C LEU A 55 -8.03 13.61 10.14
N ALA A 56 -8.69 14.28 9.19
CA ALA A 56 -8.04 15.20 8.25
C ALA A 56 -7.30 16.36 8.94
N ALA A 57 -7.69 16.72 10.16
CA ALA A 57 -6.98 17.69 10.98
C ALA A 57 -5.57 17.21 11.43
N GLN A 58 -5.33 15.89 11.42
CA GLN A 58 -4.03 15.29 11.74
C GLN A 58 -3.24 14.91 10.48
N ASP A 59 -3.92 14.55 9.39
CA ASP A 59 -3.29 14.21 8.11
C ASP A 59 -4.27 14.46 6.97
N ALA A 60 -3.94 15.40 6.06
CA ALA A 60 -4.82 15.79 4.95
C ALA A 60 -5.18 14.64 4.01
N TYR A 61 -4.44 13.51 4.06
CA TYR A 61 -4.80 12.32 3.29
C TYR A 61 -6.18 11.76 3.62
N PHE A 62 -6.69 12.00 4.84
CA PHE A 62 -8.04 11.56 5.18
C PHE A 62 -9.14 12.30 4.41
N ASP A 63 -8.89 13.54 3.95
CA ASP A 63 -9.84 14.22 3.05
C ASP A 63 -9.94 13.50 1.71
N VAL A 64 -8.82 12.99 1.18
CA VAL A 64 -8.80 12.19 -0.05
C VAL A 64 -9.64 10.92 0.14
N LEU A 65 -9.49 10.23 1.27
CA LEU A 65 -10.27 9.03 1.56
C LEU A 65 -11.76 9.35 1.76
N ALA A 66 -12.08 10.46 2.43
CA ALA A 66 -13.46 10.91 2.63
C ALA A 66 -14.13 11.23 1.28
N ASP A 67 -13.46 11.99 0.41
CA ASP A 67 -13.97 12.35 -0.91
C ASP A 67 -14.30 11.11 -1.76
N GLN A 68 -13.45 10.07 -1.70
CA GLN A 68 -13.65 8.82 -2.43
C GLN A 68 -14.87 8.00 -1.94
N ILE A 69 -15.29 8.21 -0.69
CA ILE A 69 -16.38 7.45 -0.05
C ILE A 69 -17.68 8.26 -0.03
N GLU A 70 -17.58 9.57 0.13
CA GLU A 70 -18.72 10.49 0.28
C GLU A 70 -19.44 10.75 -1.03
N PHE A 71 -18.70 10.96 -2.13
CA PHE A 71 -19.27 11.37 -3.40
C PHE A 71 -19.49 10.19 -4.34
N GLU A 72 -20.74 10.04 -4.80
CA GLU A 72 -21.02 9.19 -5.95
C GLU A 72 -20.35 9.78 -7.20
N SER A 73 -19.50 8.99 -7.84
CA SER A 73 -18.80 9.35 -9.06
C SER A 73 -18.81 8.18 -10.04
N ASP A 74 -18.82 8.50 -11.34
CA ASP A 74 -18.58 7.51 -12.39
C ASP A 74 -17.11 7.04 -12.44
N ALA A 75 -16.21 7.73 -11.72
CA ALA A 75 -14.82 7.33 -11.59
C ALA A 75 -14.67 6.13 -10.62
N PRO A 76 -13.76 5.18 -10.91
CA PRO A 76 -13.45 4.10 -9.98
C PRO A 76 -12.97 4.64 -8.63
N ILE A 77 -13.51 4.09 -7.55
CA ILE A 77 -13.07 4.38 -6.19
C ILE A 77 -11.63 3.91 -6.00
N ALA A 78 -10.83 4.75 -5.36
CA ALA A 78 -9.45 4.43 -5.08
C ALA A 78 -9.31 3.15 -4.22
N ASN A 79 -8.32 2.33 -4.54
CA ASN A 79 -8.16 1.02 -3.92
C ASN A 79 -7.80 1.11 -2.44
N ASP A 80 -7.12 2.16 -1.99
CA ASP A 80 -6.90 2.43 -0.57
C ASP A 80 -8.19 2.75 0.19
N ALA A 81 -9.11 3.53 -0.40
CA ALA A 81 -10.44 3.75 0.16
C ALA A 81 -11.26 2.45 0.23
N LEU A 82 -11.17 1.59 -0.80
CA LEU A 82 -11.82 0.27 -0.77
C LEU A 82 -11.20 -0.66 0.29
N ASN A 83 -9.88 -0.68 0.47
CA ASN A 83 -9.24 -1.45 1.53
C ASN A 83 -9.64 -0.93 2.93
N LEU A 84 -9.77 0.39 3.11
CA LEU A 84 -10.33 0.95 4.33
C LEU A 84 -11.77 0.49 4.56
N LEU A 85 -12.62 0.57 3.54
CA LEU A 85 -14.02 0.13 3.60
C LEU A 85 -14.15 -1.35 3.94
N TYR A 86 -13.24 -2.19 3.46
CA TYR A 86 -13.18 -3.60 3.82
C TYR A 86 -13.00 -3.78 5.34
N PHE A 87 -12.06 -3.06 5.95
CA PHE A 87 -11.87 -3.13 7.41
C PHE A 87 -13.00 -2.47 8.20
N TRP A 88 -13.59 -1.39 7.68
CA TRP A 88 -14.77 -0.78 8.28
C TRP A 88 -15.98 -1.72 8.29
N LYS A 89 -16.17 -2.50 7.21
CA LYS A 89 -17.17 -3.57 7.15
C LYS A 89 -16.91 -4.63 8.22
N LEU A 90 -15.66 -5.09 8.36
CA LEU A 90 -15.32 -6.08 9.38
C LEU A 90 -15.60 -5.55 10.79
N ALA A 91 -15.32 -4.27 11.05
CA ALA A 91 -15.68 -3.62 12.30
C ALA A 91 -17.20 -3.61 12.51
N SER A 92 -17.99 -3.24 11.50
CA SER A 92 -19.44 -3.20 11.62
C SER A 92 -20.10 -4.56 11.86
N GLU A 93 -19.43 -5.65 11.48
CA GLU A 93 -19.87 -7.02 11.74
C GLU A 93 -19.43 -7.58 13.10
N LYS A 94 -18.29 -7.10 13.63
CA LYS A 94 -17.65 -7.67 14.82
C LYS A 94 -17.83 -6.83 16.08
N GLU A 95 -18.00 -5.53 15.93
CA GLU A 95 -18.11 -4.59 17.03
C GLU A 95 -19.56 -4.35 17.42
N SER A 96 -19.90 -4.58 18.69
CA SER A 96 -21.24 -4.29 19.22
C SER A 96 -21.52 -2.80 19.40
N GLY A 97 -20.48 -1.96 19.33
CA GLY A 97 -20.51 -0.55 19.72
C GLY A 97 -20.08 0.42 18.61
N MET A 98 -20.48 0.18 17.36
CA MET A 98 -20.02 0.99 16.23
C MET A 98 -20.19 2.49 16.41
N ALA A 99 -21.27 2.96 17.05
CA ALA A 99 -21.52 4.39 17.26
C ALA A 99 -20.39 5.17 17.98
N ASN A 100 -19.57 4.47 18.78
CA ASN A 100 -18.43 5.06 19.50
C ASN A 100 -17.08 4.48 19.03
N PHE A 101 -17.07 3.71 17.94
CA PHE A 101 -15.87 3.06 17.43
C PHE A 101 -15.03 4.07 16.65
N ALA A 102 -13.86 4.40 17.19
CA ALA A 102 -12.92 5.31 16.55
C ALA A 102 -12.16 4.59 15.45
N LEU A 103 -12.07 5.19 14.26
CA LEU A 103 -11.44 4.54 13.10
C LEU A 103 -9.99 4.06 13.36
N PRO A 104 -9.10 4.80 14.07
CA PRO A 104 -7.76 4.32 14.36
C PRO A 104 -7.72 3.06 15.24
N ALA A 105 -8.77 2.78 16.02
CA ALA A 105 -8.84 1.57 16.84
C ALA A 105 -8.87 0.28 16.02
N LEU A 106 -9.12 0.34 14.71
CA LEU A 106 -9.04 -0.80 13.79
C LEU A 106 -7.72 -1.58 13.93
N ILE A 107 -6.59 -0.89 14.02
CA ILE A 107 -5.25 -1.50 14.03
C ILE A 107 -5.05 -2.42 15.25
N GLU A 108 -5.72 -2.11 16.35
CA GLU A 108 -5.61 -2.82 17.62
C GLU A 108 -6.52 -4.06 17.66
N GLN A 109 -7.42 -4.23 16.68
CA GLN A 109 -8.34 -5.36 16.67
C GLN A 109 -7.71 -6.62 16.06
N ASP A 110 -7.99 -7.76 16.70
CA ASP A 110 -7.50 -9.07 16.25
C ASP A 110 -7.85 -9.37 14.80
N TYR A 111 -9.05 -8.96 14.35
CA TYR A 111 -9.45 -9.19 12.97
C TYR A 111 -8.65 -8.38 11.96
N PHE A 112 -8.22 -7.16 12.30
CA PHE A 112 -7.39 -6.37 11.41
C PHE A 112 -6.01 -7.02 11.27
N GLN A 113 -5.41 -7.36 12.40
CA GLN A 113 -4.08 -8.00 12.45
C GLN A 113 -4.10 -9.36 11.75
N HIS A 114 -5.15 -10.16 11.96
CA HIS A 114 -5.31 -11.45 11.32
C HIS A 114 -5.38 -11.33 9.78
N GLU A 115 -6.20 -10.43 9.25
CA GLU A 115 -6.31 -10.22 7.81
C GLU A 115 -4.99 -9.73 7.21
N MET A 116 -4.32 -8.78 7.86
CA MET A 116 -3.00 -8.29 7.44
C MET A 116 -1.97 -9.42 7.38
N LEU A 117 -1.81 -10.19 8.46
CA LEU A 117 -0.82 -11.26 8.52
C LEU A 117 -1.18 -12.40 7.57
N SER A 118 -2.46 -12.71 7.38
CA SER A 118 -2.90 -13.70 6.38
C SER A 118 -2.58 -13.26 4.96
N ALA A 119 -2.70 -11.96 4.66
CA ALA A 119 -2.31 -11.41 3.38
C ALA A 119 -0.79 -11.48 3.17
N VAL A 120 0.01 -11.22 4.22
CA VAL A 120 1.47 -11.44 4.19
C VAL A 120 1.80 -12.91 3.95
N ASP A 121 1.17 -13.82 4.68
CA ASP A 121 1.42 -15.27 4.58
C ASP A 121 1.05 -15.83 3.19
N ALA A 122 0.08 -15.19 2.51
CA ALA A 122 -0.29 -15.51 1.14
C ALA A 122 0.70 -14.96 0.08
N LEU A 123 1.64 -14.08 0.45
CA LEU A 123 2.67 -13.62 -0.46
C LEU A 123 3.61 -14.74 -0.85
N GLN A 124 3.92 -14.81 -2.14
CA GLN A 124 4.92 -15.72 -2.67
C GLN A 124 6.18 -14.95 -3.07
N ILE A 125 6.75 -14.22 -2.12
CA ILE A 125 8.00 -13.47 -2.28
C ILE A 125 9.15 -14.21 -1.57
N GLY A 126 10.39 -13.78 -1.82
CA GLY A 126 11.62 -14.52 -1.48
C GLY A 126 11.81 -14.90 0.00
N GLY A 127 13.02 -15.36 0.33
CA GLY A 127 13.33 -15.98 1.63
C GLY A 127 13.10 -15.10 2.87
N ASN A 128 12.95 -13.77 2.71
CA ASN A 128 12.75 -12.84 3.81
C ASN A 128 11.29 -12.70 4.27
N LEU A 129 10.31 -13.35 3.63
CA LEU A 129 8.90 -13.23 4.01
C LEU A 129 8.64 -13.45 5.52
N PRO A 130 9.23 -14.46 6.20
CA PRO A 130 9.07 -14.61 7.64
C PRO A 130 9.61 -13.42 8.45
N LEU A 131 10.64 -12.74 7.96
CA LEU A 131 11.21 -11.55 8.60
C LEU A 131 10.29 -10.33 8.40
N HIS A 132 9.76 -10.13 7.19
CA HIS A 132 8.75 -9.10 6.94
C HIS A 132 7.54 -9.26 7.86
N ARG A 133 7.04 -10.49 7.98
CA ARG A 133 5.95 -10.82 8.90
C ARG A 133 6.25 -10.42 10.34
N GLN A 134 7.43 -10.78 10.86
CA GLN A 134 7.86 -10.40 12.22
C GLN A 134 7.96 -8.88 12.40
N VAL A 135 8.45 -8.16 11.40
CA VAL A 135 8.54 -6.69 11.47
C VAL A 135 7.15 -6.05 11.48
N ILE A 136 6.19 -6.58 10.71
CA ILE A 136 4.80 -6.10 10.73
C ILE A 136 4.16 -6.35 12.10
N GLU A 137 4.41 -7.51 12.72
CA GLU A 137 3.98 -7.78 14.11
C GLU A 137 4.59 -6.78 15.10
N GLN A 138 5.85 -6.37 14.90
CA GLN A 138 6.47 -5.32 15.71
C GLN A 138 5.81 -3.95 15.47
N CYS A 139 5.36 -3.63 14.25
CA CYS A 139 4.58 -2.42 13.98
C CYS A 139 3.27 -2.39 14.78
N PHE A 140 2.54 -3.50 14.88
CA PHE A 140 1.34 -3.56 15.73
C PHE A 140 1.67 -3.27 17.20
N LYS A 141 2.78 -3.83 17.72
CA LYS A 141 3.24 -3.55 19.09
C LYS A 141 3.62 -2.08 19.28
N MET A 142 4.36 -1.49 18.34
CA MET A 142 4.71 -0.08 18.38
C MET A 142 3.47 0.81 18.35
N TYR A 143 2.47 0.47 17.53
CA TYR A 143 1.20 1.19 17.46
C TYR A 143 0.48 1.19 18.82
N ALA A 144 0.30 0.00 19.42
CA ALA A 144 -0.35 -0.15 20.73
C ALA A 144 0.44 0.51 21.88
N GLN A 145 1.76 0.66 21.74
CA GLN A 145 2.62 1.37 22.70
C GLN A 145 2.74 2.87 22.42
N GLU A 146 1.93 3.42 21.49
CA GLU A 146 1.96 4.82 21.06
C GLU A 146 3.33 5.28 20.50
N CYS A 147 4.18 4.33 20.10
CA CYS A 147 5.50 4.55 19.51
C CYS A 147 5.38 4.87 18.01
N TYR A 148 4.61 5.91 17.67
CA TYR A 148 4.22 6.22 16.29
C TYR A 148 5.40 6.61 15.39
N ALA A 149 6.42 7.29 15.91
CA ALA A 149 7.62 7.63 15.12
C ALA A 149 8.34 6.37 14.59
N GLY A 150 8.45 5.34 15.44
CA GLY A 150 8.98 4.04 15.05
C GLY A 150 8.04 3.31 14.08
N CYS A 151 6.76 3.27 14.40
CA CYS A 151 5.74 2.60 13.59
C CYS A 151 5.68 3.16 12.15
N VAL A 152 5.55 4.49 12.00
CA VAL A 152 5.50 5.18 10.71
C VAL A 152 6.75 4.91 9.87
N THR A 153 7.93 5.05 10.47
CA THR A 153 9.21 4.84 9.77
C THR A 153 9.35 3.41 9.27
N VAL A 154 9.03 2.44 10.12
CA VAL A 154 9.13 1.02 9.76
C VAL A 154 8.09 0.65 8.70
N LEU A 155 6.85 1.14 8.80
CA LEU A 155 5.81 0.87 7.81
C LEU A 155 6.20 1.38 6.40
N TYR A 156 6.76 2.59 6.30
CA TYR A 156 7.29 3.07 5.02
C TYR A 156 8.39 2.17 4.44
N GLY A 157 9.26 1.66 5.31
CA GLY A 157 10.29 0.69 4.93
C GLY A 157 9.69 -0.63 4.46
N GLN A 158 8.66 -1.14 5.14
CA GLN A 158 7.98 -2.39 4.75
C GLN A 158 7.25 -2.26 3.42
N ILE A 159 6.54 -1.15 3.18
CA ILE A 159 5.87 -0.87 1.90
C ILE A 159 6.87 -0.92 0.74
N GLU A 160 8.00 -0.22 0.87
CA GLU A 160 9.01 -0.17 -0.18
C GLU A 160 9.78 -1.49 -0.31
N GLY A 161 10.18 -2.11 0.81
CA GLY A 161 10.95 -3.36 0.83
C GLY A 161 10.17 -4.51 0.21
N ILE A 162 8.93 -4.74 0.66
CA ILE A 162 8.08 -5.83 0.15
C ILE A 162 7.81 -5.64 -1.34
N LEU A 163 7.48 -4.41 -1.78
CA LEU A 163 7.27 -4.15 -3.20
C LEU A 163 8.54 -4.41 -4.03
N THR A 164 9.70 -4.03 -3.52
CA THR A 164 10.99 -4.29 -4.19
C THR A 164 11.26 -5.77 -4.36
N GLU A 165 11.18 -6.54 -3.26
CA GLU A 165 11.41 -7.99 -3.30
C GLU A 165 10.39 -8.69 -4.20
N ALA A 166 9.13 -8.25 -4.16
CA ALA A 166 8.09 -8.85 -4.95
C ALA A 166 8.25 -8.61 -6.46
N LEU A 167 8.70 -7.41 -6.86
CA LEU A 167 9.02 -7.08 -8.25
C LEU A 167 10.29 -7.80 -8.72
N ALA A 168 11.29 -7.95 -7.85
CA ALA A 168 12.50 -8.70 -8.16
C ALA A 168 12.22 -10.21 -8.36
N GLU A 169 11.44 -10.81 -7.46
CA GLU A 169 11.04 -12.22 -7.53
C GLU A 169 10.24 -12.54 -8.82
N ARG A 170 9.57 -11.53 -9.39
CA ARG A 170 8.79 -11.63 -10.64
C ARG A 170 9.57 -11.21 -11.88
N GLY A 171 10.87 -10.95 -11.74
CA GLY A 171 11.77 -10.61 -12.85
C GLY A 171 11.61 -9.19 -13.42
N TYR A 172 10.88 -8.30 -12.75
CA TYR A 172 10.75 -6.90 -13.17
C TYR A 172 11.93 -6.04 -12.69
N LEU A 173 12.53 -6.44 -11.57
CA LEU A 173 13.76 -5.83 -11.06
C LEU A 173 14.88 -6.87 -11.05
N GLN A 174 16.08 -6.43 -11.42
CA GLN A 174 17.29 -7.22 -11.25
C GLN A 174 18.26 -6.47 -10.36
N LEU A 175 18.87 -7.16 -9.40
CA LEU A 175 19.96 -6.58 -8.62
C LEU A 175 21.23 -6.61 -9.48
N ASN A 176 21.76 -5.43 -9.80
CA ASN A 176 23.05 -5.25 -10.43
C ASN A 176 23.98 -4.54 -9.43
N GLN A 177 24.97 -5.27 -8.93
CA GLN A 177 25.84 -4.84 -7.82
C GLN A 177 25.00 -4.45 -6.59
N SER A 178 24.92 -3.16 -6.27
CA SER A 178 24.18 -2.60 -5.13
C SER A 178 22.87 -1.91 -5.52
N LYS A 179 22.46 -2.01 -6.80
CA LYS A 179 21.36 -1.24 -7.36
C LYS A 179 20.36 -2.14 -8.06
N TYR A 180 19.08 -1.85 -7.87
CA TYR A 180 18.05 -2.48 -8.69
C TYR A 180 17.93 -1.74 -10.03
N ILE A 181 17.77 -2.51 -11.10
CA ILE A 181 17.52 -2.01 -12.45
C ILE A 181 16.14 -2.47 -12.94
N ASP A 182 15.47 -1.60 -13.70
CA ASP A 182 14.22 -1.89 -14.38
C ASP A 182 14.51 -2.72 -15.63
N VAL A 183 14.20 -4.03 -15.56
CA VAL A 183 14.52 -5.02 -16.60
C VAL A 183 13.80 -4.70 -17.91
N TYR A 184 12.60 -4.13 -17.83
CA TYR A 184 11.74 -3.88 -18.98
C TYR A 184 11.80 -2.43 -19.47
N LYS A 185 12.61 -1.58 -18.83
CA LYS A 185 12.77 -0.15 -19.16
C LYS A 185 11.43 0.60 -19.17
N ILE A 186 10.50 0.20 -18.29
CA ILE A 186 9.15 0.76 -18.14
C ILE A 186 9.21 2.23 -17.74
N VAL A 187 10.14 2.58 -16.84
CA VAL A 187 10.31 3.96 -16.39
C VAL A 187 11.19 4.73 -17.40
N PRO A 188 10.66 5.76 -18.07
CA PRO A 188 11.41 6.52 -19.05
C PRO A 188 12.47 7.41 -18.38
N GLY A 189 13.62 7.59 -19.04
CA GLY A 189 14.64 8.56 -18.63
C GLY A 189 15.57 8.11 -17.49
N LEU A 190 15.48 6.86 -17.03
CA LEU A 190 16.40 6.31 -16.03
C LEU A 190 17.79 6.07 -16.63
N LYS A 191 18.81 6.79 -16.12
CA LYS A 191 20.22 6.52 -16.44
C LYS A 191 20.59 5.11 -15.99
N GLY A 192 21.02 4.25 -16.91
CA GLY A 192 21.33 2.85 -16.64
C GLY A 192 20.15 2.06 -16.07
N HIS A 193 18.91 2.51 -16.33
CA HIS A 193 17.68 1.89 -15.84
C HIS A 193 17.61 1.73 -14.30
N GLU A 194 18.34 2.55 -13.55
CA GLU A 194 18.46 2.43 -12.10
C GLU A 194 17.18 2.83 -11.35
N VAL A 195 16.62 1.89 -10.58
CA VAL A 195 15.42 2.05 -9.75
C VAL A 195 15.81 2.51 -8.35
N LYS A 196 15.70 3.82 -8.12
CA LYS A 196 16.04 4.45 -6.83
C LYS A 196 14.90 4.58 -5.83
N SER A 197 13.79 5.21 -6.22
CA SER A 197 12.69 5.58 -5.32
C SER A 197 11.56 4.55 -5.30
N LEU A 198 10.66 4.69 -4.34
CA LEU A 198 9.37 3.99 -4.34
C LEU A 198 8.56 4.35 -5.60
N TRP A 199 8.58 5.61 -6.05
CA TRP A 199 7.89 6.04 -7.27
C TRP A 199 8.26 5.19 -8.50
N HIS A 200 9.55 4.88 -8.71
CA HIS A 200 9.95 4.01 -9.81
C HIS A 200 9.30 2.62 -9.72
N LYS A 201 9.27 2.05 -8.50
CA LYS A 201 8.70 0.72 -8.23
C LYS A 201 7.19 0.72 -8.42
N VAL A 202 6.51 1.77 -7.97
CA VAL A 202 5.08 2.02 -8.23
C VAL A 202 4.80 2.12 -9.71
N LYS A 203 5.62 2.87 -10.46
CA LYS A 203 5.44 3.07 -11.90
C LYS A 203 5.55 1.75 -12.65
N ILE A 204 6.52 0.92 -12.29
CA ILE A 204 6.68 -0.45 -12.79
C ILE A 204 5.43 -1.27 -12.43
N ALA A 205 5.04 -1.31 -11.15
CA ALA A 205 3.88 -2.07 -10.69
C ALA A 205 2.55 -1.66 -11.38
N SER A 206 2.39 -0.37 -11.71
CA SER A 206 1.23 0.16 -12.43
C SER A 206 1.13 -0.35 -13.86
N ASP A 207 2.26 -0.66 -14.50
CA ASP A 207 2.30 -1.20 -15.86
C ASP A 207 1.95 -2.70 -15.88
N ILE A 208 2.20 -3.39 -14.75
CA ILE A 208 1.89 -4.81 -14.57
C ILE A 208 0.39 -5.04 -14.38
N ASN A 209 -0.25 -4.19 -13.56
CA ASN A 209 -1.68 -4.29 -13.29
C ASN A 209 -2.27 -2.91 -12.91
N PRO A 210 -3.35 -2.48 -13.59
CA PRO A 210 -4.01 -1.18 -13.36
C PRO A 210 -4.43 -0.89 -11.92
N TYR A 211 -4.57 -1.89 -11.05
CA TYR A 211 -4.88 -1.69 -9.63
C TYR A 211 -3.92 -0.69 -8.95
N PHE A 212 -2.63 -0.67 -9.31
CA PHE A 212 -1.67 0.29 -8.76
C PHE A 212 -1.92 1.73 -9.24
N LEU A 213 -2.52 1.90 -10.44
CA LEU A 213 -3.01 3.20 -10.90
C LEU A 213 -4.19 3.68 -10.05
N GLU A 214 -4.87 2.82 -9.32
CA GLU A 214 -6.04 3.18 -8.51
C GLU A 214 -5.68 3.41 -7.04
N LEU A 215 -4.42 3.21 -6.63
CA LEU A 215 -3.94 3.61 -5.31
C LEU A 215 -3.61 5.10 -5.32
N GLN A 216 -4.49 5.93 -4.74
CA GLN A 216 -4.27 7.37 -4.68
C GLN A 216 -2.97 7.69 -3.93
N ALA A 217 -2.66 6.92 -2.90
CA ALA A 217 -1.41 6.98 -2.13
C ALA A 217 -0.16 7.01 -3.02
N LEU A 218 -0.17 6.17 -4.06
CA LEU A 218 0.97 5.95 -4.93
C LEU A 218 0.94 6.89 -6.15
N LYS A 219 -0.24 7.40 -6.52
CA LYS A 219 -0.37 8.54 -7.41
C LYS A 219 0.24 9.79 -6.78
N MET A 220 0.15 9.99 -5.47
CA MET A 220 0.71 11.20 -4.85
C MET A 220 2.24 11.30 -5.02
N ASP A 221 2.96 10.17 -5.04
CA ASP A 221 4.41 10.10 -5.33
C ASP A 221 4.76 10.54 -6.77
N ASN A 222 3.80 10.83 -7.65
CA ASN A 222 4.03 11.38 -9.00
C ASN A 222 4.47 12.85 -9.02
N SER A 223 4.41 13.52 -7.86
CA SER A 223 4.80 14.92 -7.70
C SER A 223 6.08 15.03 -6.87
N SER A 224 6.94 15.99 -7.22
CA SER A 224 8.15 16.30 -6.47
C SER A 224 7.87 16.69 -5.01
N THR A 225 6.67 17.22 -4.73
CA THR A 225 6.22 17.67 -3.41
C THR A 225 5.89 16.52 -2.45
N VAL A 226 5.21 15.47 -2.87
CA VAL A 226 4.87 14.35 -1.95
C VAL A 226 6.04 13.40 -1.76
N THR A 227 6.86 13.21 -2.81
CA THR A 227 8.16 12.56 -2.66
C THR A 227 8.98 13.28 -1.58
N ALA A 228 8.91 14.61 -1.51
CA ALA A 228 9.54 15.39 -0.46
C ALA A 228 8.89 15.17 0.92
N THR A 229 7.55 15.11 1.04
CA THR A 229 6.88 14.82 2.33
C THR A 229 7.28 13.45 2.89
N ARG A 230 7.15 12.37 2.11
CA ARG A 230 7.57 11.03 2.58
C ARG A 230 9.05 11.02 2.97
N HIS A 231 9.90 11.59 2.12
CA HIS A 231 11.33 11.72 2.40
C HIS A 231 11.57 12.47 3.70
N ASN A 232 10.90 13.60 3.91
CA ASN A 232 11.03 14.42 5.11
C ASN A 232 10.57 13.69 6.38
N ILE A 233 9.49 12.91 6.30
CA ILE A 233 9.01 12.10 7.42
C ILE A 233 10.05 11.02 7.77
N VAL A 234 10.50 10.25 6.78
CA VAL A 234 11.47 9.14 6.98
C VAL A 234 12.83 9.66 7.46
N HIS A 235 13.24 10.86 7.04
CA HIS A 235 14.48 11.50 7.48
C HIS A 235 14.31 12.42 8.70
N GLY A 236 13.11 12.49 9.28
CA GLY A 236 12.84 13.22 10.53
C GLY A 236 12.85 14.75 10.41
N SER A 237 12.79 15.32 9.20
CA SER A 237 12.58 16.75 9.00
C SER A 237 11.11 17.16 9.04
N ASP A 238 10.19 16.20 8.95
CA ASP A 238 8.75 16.38 9.15
C ASP A 238 8.24 15.44 10.26
N VAL A 239 8.36 15.91 11.49
CA VAL A 239 8.03 15.15 12.71
C VAL A 239 6.54 15.21 13.07
N GLU A 240 5.78 16.12 12.47
CA GLU A 240 4.35 16.31 12.76
C GLU A 240 3.51 15.11 12.31
N HIS A 241 4.01 14.31 11.37
CA HIS A 241 3.34 13.13 10.85
C HIS A 241 3.61 11.84 11.64
N PHE A 242 4.34 11.90 12.75
CA PHE A 242 4.50 10.74 13.64
C PHE A 242 3.28 10.56 14.55
N THR A 243 2.14 10.27 13.94
CA THR A 243 0.84 10.20 14.60
C THR A 243 0.18 8.83 14.50
N ARG A 244 -0.80 8.61 15.37
CA ARG A 244 -1.72 7.47 15.31
C ARG A 244 -2.46 7.41 13.97
N ALA A 245 -2.88 8.57 13.48
CA ALA A 245 -3.64 8.71 12.25
C ALA A 245 -2.78 8.36 11.01
N ARG A 246 -1.54 8.86 10.93
CA ARG A 246 -0.60 8.49 9.86
C ARG A 246 -0.25 7.01 9.88
N SER A 247 -0.09 6.43 11.06
CA SER A 247 0.15 4.99 11.18
C SER A 247 -1.00 4.16 10.61
N LEU A 248 -2.26 4.54 10.86
CA LEU A 248 -3.44 3.91 10.24
C LEU A 248 -3.36 3.97 8.70
N ILE A 249 -3.09 5.15 8.13
CA ILE A 249 -2.94 5.33 6.68
C ILE A 249 -1.93 4.32 6.12
N LEU A 250 -0.76 4.22 6.75
CA LEU A 250 0.32 3.35 6.28
C LEU A 250 0.02 1.87 6.43
N PHE A 251 -0.73 1.45 7.45
CA PHE A 251 -1.24 0.08 7.51
C PHE A 251 -2.21 -0.23 6.38
N ILE A 252 -3.13 0.69 6.04
CA ILE A 252 -4.03 0.50 4.90
C ILE A 252 -3.25 0.42 3.58
N TRP A 253 -2.23 1.27 3.41
CA TRP A 253 -1.37 1.25 2.21
C TRP A 253 -0.59 -0.05 2.12
N LEU A 254 0.00 -0.51 3.23
CA LEU A 254 0.71 -1.77 3.28
C LEU A 254 -0.21 -2.93 2.90
N PHE A 255 -1.41 -3.00 3.48
CA PHE A 255 -2.39 -4.02 3.14
C PHE A 255 -2.75 -4.01 1.66
N ALA A 256 -2.96 -2.82 1.08
CA ALA A 256 -3.28 -2.67 -0.33
C ALA A 256 -2.15 -3.15 -1.26
N VAL A 257 -0.89 -2.81 -0.93
CA VAL A 257 0.30 -3.26 -1.67
C VAL A 257 0.44 -4.79 -1.62
N ILE A 258 0.30 -5.38 -0.42
CA ILE A 258 0.38 -6.83 -0.21
C ILE A 258 -0.75 -7.56 -0.94
N SER A 259 -1.98 -7.12 -0.73
CA SER A 259 -3.18 -7.72 -1.34
C SER A 259 -3.09 -7.69 -2.85
N PHE A 260 -2.57 -6.63 -3.45
CA PHE A 260 -2.30 -6.58 -4.87
C PHE A 260 -1.21 -7.55 -5.30
N ILE A 261 -0.03 -7.47 -4.68
CA ILE A 261 1.15 -8.12 -5.27
C ILE A 261 1.00 -9.64 -5.23
N SER A 262 0.21 -10.15 -4.27
CA SER A 262 -0.27 -11.53 -4.23
C SER A 262 -1.02 -11.99 -5.51
N THR A 263 -1.61 -11.06 -6.27
CA THR A 263 -2.37 -11.35 -7.52
C THR A 263 -1.51 -11.34 -8.78
N VAL A 264 -0.28 -10.83 -8.71
CA VAL A 264 0.64 -10.78 -9.84
C VAL A 264 1.38 -12.12 -9.94
N LYS A 265 1.32 -12.77 -11.11
CA LYS A 265 2.01 -14.04 -11.36
C LYS A 265 3.53 -13.88 -11.36
N LYS A 266 4.22 -14.97 -11.04
CA LYS A 266 5.63 -15.18 -11.39
C LYS A 266 5.75 -15.60 -12.85
#